data_AF-A0A0B4ERD3-F1
#
_entry.id   AF-A0A0B4ERD3-F1
#
_cell.length_a   1.000
_cell.length_b   1.000
_cell.length_c   1.000
_cell.angle_alpha   90.00
_cell.angle_beta   90.00
_cell.angle_gamma   90.00
#
_symmetry.space_group_name_H-M   'P 1'
#
loop_
_entity.id
_entity.type
_entity.pdbx_description
1 polymer ?
#
loop_
_entity_poly.entity_id
_entity_poly.type
_entity_poly.pdbx_seq_one_letter_code
_entity_poly.pdbx_strand_id
1 'polypeptide(L)'
;LTPEGQVLLGYARRILKLHSEVFNTLREPHMVGLVRIGTPDDYVMRFLPGILKQFSKAYPLIQIEMHCESSTVLMQRQDLALTVISREPGNDLGELLRTER
;
A
#
# COMPACT_ATOMS: atom_id res chain seq x y z
N LEU A 1 25.94 25.47 18.22
CA LEU A 1 26.65 24.86 17.07
C LEU A 1 27.87 25.73 16.77
N THR A 2 28.99 25.14 16.41
CA THR A 2 30.13 25.92 15.90
C THR A 2 29.79 26.45 14.49
N PRO A 3 30.38 27.56 14.03
CA PRO A 3 30.18 28.09 12.68
C PRO A 3 30.39 27.03 11.58
N GLU A 4 31.39 26.17 11.76
CA GLU A 4 31.73 25.06 10.85
C GLU A 4 30.64 23.98 10.86
N GLY A 5 30.03 23.72 12.02
CA GLY A 5 28.90 22.80 12.16
C GLY A 5 27.65 23.27 11.41
N GLN A 6 27.43 24.59 11.34
CA GLN A 6 26.33 25.18 10.56
C GLN A 6 26.51 24.94 9.05
N VAL A 7 27.75 25.11 8.57
CA VAL A 7 28.12 24.87 7.17
C VAL A 7 27.97 23.39 6.82
N LEU A 8 28.50 22.50 7.66
CA LEU A 8 28.39 21.05 7.47
C LEU A 8 26.92 20.58 7.47
N LEU A 9 26.09 21.12 8.36
CA LEU A 9 24.66 20.79 8.43
C LEU A 9 23.93 21.16 7.13
N GLY A 10 24.29 22.29 6.51
CA GLY A 10 23.76 22.70 5.20
C GLY A 10 24.08 21.68 4.10
N TYR A 11 25.34 21.24 4.03
CA TYR A 11 25.76 20.21 3.08
C TYR A 11 25.10 18.86 3.35
N ALA A 12 25.05 18.41 4.62
CA ALA A 12 24.43 17.14 5.01
C ALA A 12 22.95 17.08 4.60
N ARG A 13 22.18 18.15 4.81
CA ARG A 13 20.77 18.23 4.37
C ARG A 13 20.64 18.14 2.86
N ARG A 14 21.53 18.77 2.10
CA ARG A 14 21.53 18.74 0.65
C ARG A 14 21.86 17.35 0.11
N ILE A 15 22.80 16.66 0.74
CA ILE A 15 23.15 15.26 0.44
C ILE A 15 21.96 14.34 0.72
N LEU A 16 21.30 14.45 1.86
CA LEU A 16 20.12 13.63 2.19
C LEU A 16 18.96 13.87 1.22
N LYS A 17 18.77 15.13 0.79
CA LYS A 17 17.75 15.47 -0.22
C LYS A 17 18.07 14.81 -1.56
N LEU A 18 19.30 14.95 -2.05
CA LEU A 18 19.75 14.34 -3.31
C LEU A 18 19.69 12.81 -3.25
N HIS A 19 20.09 12.21 -2.13
CA HIS A 19 19.97 10.77 -1.91
C HIS A 19 18.51 10.31 -2.02
N SER A 20 17.58 11.02 -1.39
CA SER A 20 16.15 10.69 -1.46
C SER A 20 15.60 10.81 -2.89
N GLU A 21 16.05 11.82 -3.64
CA GLU A 21 15.67 12.06 -5.02
C GLU A 21 16.15 10.92 -5.94
N VAL A 22 17.43 10.54 -5.84
CA VAL A 22 18.03 9.41 -6.58
C VAL A 22 17.30 8.10 -6.27
N PHE A 23 17.01 7.82 -5.00
CA PHE A 23 16.29 6.59 -4.62
C PHE A 23 14.85 6.55 -5.15
N ASN A 24 14.19 7.71 -5.29
CA ASN A 24 12.87 7.77 -5.91
C ASN A 24 12.94 7.60 -7.43
N THR A 25 13.98 8.15 -8.09
CA THR A 25 14.15 8.02 -9.54
C THR A 25 14.62 6.63 -9.97
N LEU A 26 15.53 6.01 -9.20
CA LEU A 26 16.09 4.69 -9.53
C LEU A 26 15.24 3.51 -9.06
N ARG A 27 14.18 3.74 -8.28
CA ARG A 27 13.19 2.70 -7.96
C ARG A 27 12.36 2.41 -9.22
N GLU A 28 12.96 1.67 -10.14
CA GLU A 28 12.26 0.90 -11.16
C GLU A 28 11.93 -0.51 -10.62
N PRO A 29 10.81 -1.13 -11.05
CA PRO A 29 9.93 -0.67 -12.11
C PRO A 29 9.09 0.53 -11.67
N HIS A 30 8.97 1.52 -12.56
CA HIS A 30 7.96 2.57 -12.49
C HIS A 30 6.59 1.92 -12.62
N MET A 31 6.14 1.29 -11.54
CA MET A 31 4.85 0.64 -11.48
C MET A 31 3.83 1.77 -11.40
N VAL A 32 3.28 2.14 -12.56
CA VAL A 32 2.27 3.19 -12.75
C VAL A 32 0.99 2.51 -13.16
N GLY A 33 -0.13 2.86 -12.53
CA GLY A 33 -1.41 2.29 -12.90
C GLY A 33 -2.47 2.39 -11.81
N LEU A 34 -3.57 1.68 -12.03
CA LEU A 34 -4.70 1.59 -11.13
C LEU A 34 -4.83 0.15 -10.64
N VAL A 35 -4.90 -0.03 -9.32
CA VAL A 35 -5.18 -1.32 -8.69
C VAL A 35 -6.53 -1.25 -8.00
N ARG A 36 -7.47 -2.10 -8.42
CA ARG A 36 -8.79 -2.22 -7.80
C ARG A 36 -8.80 -3.35 -6.78
N ILE A 37 -9.14 -3.04 -5.54
CA ILE A 37 -9.16 -3.99 -4.43
C ILE A 37 -10.57 -4.05 -3.84
N GLY A 38 -11.12 -5.27 -3.77
CA GLY A 38 -12.38 -5.54 -3.10
C GLY A 38 -12.18 -6.02 -1.67
N THR A 39 -12.98 -5.54 -0.73
CA THR A 39 -12.99 -6.06 0.64
C THR A 39 -14.34 -5.75 1.30
N PRO A 40 -14.82 -6.55 2.26
CA PRO A 40 -15.96 -6.16 3.09
C PRO A 40 -15.61 -4.95 3.97
N ASP A 41 -16.63 -4.15 4.31
CA ASP A 41 -16.51 -2.85 5.00
C ASP A 41 -15.80 -2.91 6.36
N ASP A 42 -16.03 -3.99 7.10
CA ASP A 42 -15.47 -4.24 8.43
C ASP A 42 -13.94 -4.41 8.43
N TYR A 43 -13.34 -4.87 7.32
CA TYR A 43 -11.90 -5.00 7.18
C TYR A 43 -11.19 -3.70 6.75
N VAL A 44 -11.91 -2.81 6.07
CA VAL A 44 -11.35 -1.56 5.51
C VAL A 44 -10.81 -0.68 6.62
N MET A 45 -11.60 -0.47 7.67
CA MET A 45 -11.26 0.44 8.76
C MET A 45 -10.17 -0.12 9.66
N ARG A 46 -10.09 -1.46 9.80
CA ARG A 46 -9.26 -2.12 10.81
C ARG A 46 -7.86 -2.48 10.31
N PHE A 47 -7.71 -2.85 9.04
CA PHE A 47 -6.47 -3.47 8.55
C PHE A 47 -5.82 -2.72 7.40
N LEU A 48 -6.60 -2.15 6.50
CA LEU A 48 -6.08 -1.52 5.30
C LEU A 48 -5.30 -0.20 5.51
N PRO A 49 -5.59 0.67 6.49
CA PRO A 49 -4.93 1.98 6.54
C PRO A 49 -3.40 1.85 6.70
N GLY A 50 -2.95 0.89 7.51
CA GLY A 50 -1.53 0.62 7.72
C GLY A 50 -0.84 0.05 6.48
N ILE A 51 -1.53 -0.84 5.75
CA ILE A 51 -1.03 -1.48 4.53
C ILE A 51 -0.97 -0.45 3.39
N LEU A 52 -2.06 0.29 3.15
CA LEU A 52 -2.15 1.32 2.12
C LEU A 52 -1.12 2.44 2.34
N LYS A 53 -0.85 2.81 3.61
CA LYS A 53 0.20 3.79 3.94
C LYS A 53 1.61 3.31 3.58
N GLN A 54 1.92 2.04 3.79
CA GLN A 54 3.22 1.48 3.38
C GLN A 54 3.30 1.32 1.87
N PHE A 55 2.22 0.84 1.24
CA PHE A 55 2.16 0.65 -0.20
C PHE A 55 2.30 1.97 -0.97
N SER A 56 1.55 3.01 -0.60
CA SER A 56 1.65 4.35 -1.22
C SER A 56 3.04 4.98 -1.08
N LYS A 57 3.78 4.67 0.00
CA LYS A 57 5.18 5.10 0.14
C LYS A 57 6.13 4.30 -0.76
N ALA A 58 5.86 3.02 -0.97
CA ALA A 58 6.68 2.16 -1.82
C ALA A 58 6.40 2.40 -3.31
N TYR A 59 5.15 2.66 -3.67
CA TYR A 59 4.63 2.79 -5.03
C TYR A 59 3.77 4.06 -5.17
N PRO A 60 4.39 5.26 -5.15
CA PRO A 60 3.65 6.54 -5.14
C PRO A 60 2.90 6.84 -6.45
N LEU A 61 3.22 6.13 -7.53
CA LEU A 61 2.59 6.31 -8.84
C LEU A 61 1.45 5.31 -9.11
N ILE A 62 1.11 4.47 -8.14
CA ILE A 62 -0.05 3.57 -8.22
C ILE A 62 -1.23 4.22 -7.52
N GLN A 63 -2.33 4.35 -8.25
CA GLN A 63 -3.62 4.68 -7.67
C GLN A 63 -4.30 3.40 -7.17
N ILE A 64 -4.84 3.44 -5.94
CA ILE A 64 -5.61 2.34 -5.38
C ILE A 64 -7.07 2.76 -5.34
N GLU A 65 -7.94 1.94 -5.91
CA GLU A 65 -9.39 2.07 -5.82
C GLU A 65 -9.93 0.94 -4.94
N MET A 66 -10.67 1.33 -3.90
CA MET A 66 -11.27 0.40 -2.94
C MET A 66 -12.74 0.21 -3.28
N HIS A 67 -13.16 -1.05 -3.39
CA HIS A 67 -14.56 -1.42 -3.49
C HIS A 67 -14.99 -2.16 -2.23
N CYS A 68 -15.90 -1.55 -1.48
CA CYS A 68 -16.41 -2.08 -0.23
C CYS A 68 -17.80 -2.65 -0.46
N GLU A 69 -17.92 -3.98 -0.42
CA GLU A 69 -19.17 -4.70 -0.66
C GLU A 69 -19.15 -6.04 0.09
N SER A 70 -20.29 -6.72 0.20
CA SER A 70 -20.35 -8.05 0.82
C SER A 70 -19.50 -9.08 0.05
N SER A 71 -18.97 -10.09 0.75
CA SER A 71 -18.18 -11.17 0.14
C SER A 71 -18.88 -11.80 -1.07
N THR A 72 -20.22 -11.98 -1.00
CA THR A 72 -21.00 -12.57 -2.09
C THR A 72 -21.02 -11.72 -3.34
N VAL A 73 -21.11 -10.39 -3.20
CA VAL A 73 -21.06 -9.44 -4.33
C VAL A 73 -19.65 -9.38 -4.90
N LEU A 74 -18.63 -9.28 -4.04
CA LEU A 74 -17.24 -9.19 -4.46
C LEU A 74 -16.77 -10.43 -5.24
N MET A 75 -17.22 -11.62 -4.87
CA MET A 75 -16.88 -12.87 -5.57
C MET A 75 -17.41 -12.93 -7.01
N GLN A 76 -18.41 -12.12 -7.37
CA GLN A 76 -18.94 -12.06 -8.73
C GLN A 76 -18.19 -11.06 -9.62
N ARG A 77 -17.31 -10.23 -9.04
CA ARG A 77 -16.57 -9.21 -9.78
C ARG A 77 -15.33 -9.79 -10.43
N GLN A 78 -15.12 -9.44 -11.69
CA GLN A 78 -13.97 -9.89 -12.50
C GLN A 78 -12.99 -8.75 -12.81
N ASP A 79 -13.31 -7.53 -12.41
CA ASP A 79 -12.52 -6.32 -12.67
C ASP A 79 -11.61 -5.92 -11.49
N LEU A 80 -11.59 -6.74 -10.43
CA LEU A 80 -10.77 -6.56 -9.25
C LEU A 80 -9.45 -7.31 -9.40
N ALA A 81 -8.35 -6.67 -8.99
CA ALA A 81 -7.03 -7.31 -8.97
C ALA A 81 -6.84 -8.18 -7.72
N LEU A 82 -7.51 -7.82 -6.61
CA LEU A 82 -7.45 -8.53 -5.35
C LEU A 82 -8.81 -8.43 -4.65
N THR A 83 -9.23 -9.50 -3.99
CA THR A 83 -10.43 -9.51 -3.17
C THR A 83 -10.16 -10.19 -1.84
N VAL A 84 -10.44 -9.49 -0.75
CA VAL A 84 -10.51 -10.06 0.60
C VAL A 84 -11.96 -10.44 0.85
N ILE A 85 -12.20 -11.60 1.43
CA ILE A 85 -13.55 -12.06 1.80
C ILE A 85 -13.52 -12.74 3.17
N SER A 86 -14.63 -12.67 3.89
CA SER A 86 -14.90 -13.61 4.98
C SER A 86 -15.40 -14.91 4.39
N ARG A 87 -14.78 -16.03 4.78
CA ARG A 87 -15.16 -17.38 4.35
C ARG A 87 -15.80 -18.15 5.49
N GLU A 88 -16.74 -19.02 5.15
CA GLU A 88 -17.26 -20.02 6.09
C GLU A 88 -16.25 -21.17 6.29
N PRO A 89 -16.24 -21.81 7.47
CA PRO A 89 -15.41 -22.99 7.72
C PRO A 89 -15.70 -24.10 6.70
N GLY A 90 -14.65 -24.64 6.08
CA GLY A 90 -14.76 -25.72 5.08
C GLY A 90 -14.73 -25.26 3.62
N ASN A 91 -14.60 -23.95 3.36
CA ASN A 91 -14.36 -23.42 2.02
C ASN A 91 -12.85 -23.17 1.79
N ASP A 92 -12.25 -23.89 0.85
CA ASP A 92 -10.81 -23.80 0.50
C ASP A 92 -10.51 -22.78 -0.60
N LEU A 93 -11.46 -21.91 -0.93
CA LEU A 93 -11.25 -20.88 -1.94
C LEU A 93 -10.35 -19.75 -1.42
N GLY A 94 -9.22 -19.56 -2.10
CA GLY A 94 -8.27 -18.47 -1.84
C GLY A 94 -7.23 -18.78 -0.74
N GLU A 95 -6.50 -17.75 -0.34
CA GLU A 95 -5.46 -17.84 0.69
C GLU A 95 -6.00 -17.35 2.04
N LEU A 96 -5.78 -18.15 3.10
CA LEU A 96 -6.18 -17.77 4.46
C LEU A 96 -5.24 -16.68 4.99
N LEU A 97 -5.72 -15.44 5.02
CA LEU A 97 -4.98 -14.32 5.62
C LEU A 97 -5.07 -14.31 7.15
N ARG A 98 -6.25 -14.64 7.69
CA ARG A 98 -6.52 -14.57 9.13
C ARG A 98 -7.75 -15.39 9.52
N THR A 99 -7.71 -15.94 10.73
CA THR A 99 -8.89 -16.48 11.42
C THR A 99 -9.25 -15.56 12.58
N GLU A 100 -10.50 -15.13 12.65
CA GLU A 100 -11.02 -14.43 13.83
C GLU A 100 -11.43 -15.46 14.89
N ARG A 101 -11.15 -15.16 16.16
CA ARG A 101 -11.53 -15.98 17.32
C ARG A 101 -12.68 -15.30 18.05
#